data_AF-A0A2M6NSQ5-F1
#
_entry.id   AF-A0A2M6NSQ5-F1
#
_cell.length_a   1.000
_cell.length_b   1.000
_cell.length_c   1.000
_cell.angle_alpha   90.00
_cell.angle_beta   90.00
_cell.angle_gamma   90.00
#
_symmetry.space_group_name_H-M   'P 1'
#
loop_
_entity.id
_entity.type
_entity.pdbx_description
1 polymer ?
#
loop_
_entity_poly.entity_id
_entity_poly.type
_entity_poly.pdbx_seq_one_letter_code
_entity_poly.pdbx_strand_id
1 'polypeptide(L)'
;MVKKQEEEKLERKNLEEAVAEIKQRFGEGAIMKLKDARPVDIDTISTGSISLDLVLGVGGIPRGRIVEIYGQESSGKTTVALHICAEAQKKNGVAAFVDAEHALDPDYAKKIGVRTEDLLISQPDSGEEALQIVETLVRSGEVDVIVIDSVAALTPKAEIAGEMGEFQIGLQARLMSSALRKLSAIVAKTKTSVIFLNQTRMKIGVYGNPETTPGGLALKFYSSVRVELRRTAKIKQGEEIVGNRVKVKIVKNKVAPPFKTTEFDIYYNEGISKLADLVNTGLENGVITKAGSWYQYKETKLGQGMEGAKIFLKSSPNIVREIKKAIIEKT
;
A
#
# COMPACT_ATOMS: atom_id res chain seq x y z
N MET A 1 48.98 3.15 30.37
CA MET A 1 48.64 2.76 28.98
C MET A 1 48.33 1.26 28.86
N VAL A 2 49.18 0.37 29.40
CA VAL A 2 48.99 -1.10 29.32
C VAL A 2 47.68 -1.60 29.95
N LYS A 3 47.36 -1.21 31.20
CA LYS A 3 46.11 -1.62 31.88
C LYS A 3 44.84 -1.25 31.12
N LYS A 4 44.80 -0.06 30.50
CA LYS A 4 43.65 0.43 29.73
C LYS A 4 43.47 -0.37 28.43
N GLN A 5 44.57 -0.79 27.80
CA GLN A 5 44.53 -1.67 26.63
C GLN A 5 44.10 -3.10 26.98
N GLU A 6 44.44 -3.59 28.17
CA GLU A 6 43.99 -4.91 28.66
C GLU A 6 42.49 -4.91 29.02
N GLU A 7 41.99 -3.85 29.67
CA GLU A 7 40.56 -3.67 29.95
C GLU A 7 39.72 -3.56 28.66
N GLU A 8 40.13 -2.73 27.70
CA GLU A 8 39.45 -2.63 26.39
C GLU A 8 39.45 -3.96 25.62
N LYS A 9 40.50 -4.77 25.78
CA LYS A 9 40.61 -6.10 25.16
C LYS A 9 39.68 -7.12 25.85
N LEU A 10 39.54 -7.05 27.17
CA LEU A 10 38.64 -7.90 27.95
C LEU A 10 37.16 -7.57 27.67
N GLU A 11 36.80 -6.29 27.61
CA GLU A 11 35.44 -5.84 27.26
C GLU A 11 35.03 -6.28 25.85
N ARG A 12 35.94 -6.19 24.88
CA ARG A 12 35.68 -6.69 23.51
C ARG A 12 35.46 -8.20 23.48
N LYS A 13 36.22 -8.96 24.27
CA LYS A 13 36.05 -10.41 24.38
C LYS A 13 34.69 -10.78 24.99
N ASN A 14 34.28 -10.11 26.06
CA ASN A 14 32.97 -10.33 26.69
C ASN A 14 31.81 -10.02 25.72
N LEU A 15 31.95 -8.96 24.93
CA LEU A 15 30.96 -8.61 23.91
C LEU A 15 30.89 -9.67 22.79
N GLU A 16 32.03 -10.20 22.34
CA GLU A 16 32.09 -11.24 21.31
C GLU A 16 31.47 -12.56 21.79
N GLU A 17 31.71 -12.94 23.04
CA GLU A 17 31.09 -14.11 23.68
C GLU A 17 29.58 -13.95 23.79
N ALA A 18 29.10 -12.78 24.24
CA ALA A 18 27.67 -12.49 24.31
C ALA A 18 27.01 -12.51 22.91
N VAL A 19 27.68 -11.97 21.88
CA VAL A 19 27.20 -12.02 20.49
C VAL A 19 27.14 -13.48 19.98
N ALA A 20 28.15 -14.29 20.28
CA ALA A 20 28.18 -15.70 19.89
C ALA A 20 27.07 -16.51 20.59
N GLU A 21 26.83 -16.28 21.88
CA GLU A 21 25.75 -16.91 22.64
C GLU A 21 24.38 -16.55 22.06
N ILE A 22 24.16 -15.27 21.72
CA ILE A 22 22.91 -14.81 21.09
C ILE A 22 22.72 -15.50 19.74
N LYS A 23 23.76 -15.59 18.91
CA LYS A 23 23.69 -16.27 17.61
C LYS A 23 23.41 -17.78 17.75
N GLN A 24 24.02 -18.44 18.73
CA GLN A 24 23.80 -19.86 18.99
C GLN A 24 22.37 -20.14 19.45
N ARG A 25 21.81 -19.27 20.32
CA ARG A 25 20.46 -19.45 20.86
C ARG A 25 19.34 -19.03 19.91
N PHE A 26 19.54 -17.96 19.14
CA PHE A 26 18.48 -17.30 18.37
C PHE A 26 18.72 -17.27 16.85
N GLY A 27 19.84 -17.85 16.39
CA GLY A 27 20.24 -17.93 14.98
C GLY A 27 21.20 -16.80 14.54
N GLU A 28 21.93 -17.04 13.45
CA GLU A 28 22.96 -16.11 12.92
C GLU A 28 22.44 -14.70 12.63
N GLY A 29 21.15 -14.55 12.32
CA GLY A 29 20.51 -13.27 12.03
C GLY A 29 20.00 -12.49 13.25
N ALA A 30 20.08 -13.05 14.46
CA ALA A 30 19.51 -12.43 15.67
C ALA A 30 20.26 -11.16 16.11
N ILE A 31 21.56 -11.07 15.81
CA ILE A 31 22.39 -9.91 16.13
C ILE A 31 23.51 -9.76 15.09
N MET A 32 23.66 -8.55 14.55
CA MET A 32 24.70 -8.20 13.59
C MET A 32 25.07 -6.72 13.73
N LYS A 33 26.28 -6.34 13.31
CA LYS A 33 26.64 -4.93 13.27
C LYS A 33 25.88 -4.28 12.12
N LEU A 34 25.41 -3.05 12.32
CA LEU A 34 24.62 -2.33 11.31
C LEU A 34 25.34 -2.18 9.97
N LYS A 35 26.67 -2.04 9.96
CA LYS A 35 27.50 -2.00 8.74
C LYS A 35 27.53 -3.33 7.97
N ASP A 36 27.29 -4.44 8.65
CA ASP A 36 27.27 -5.79 8.08
C ASP A 36 25.84 -6.19 7.68
N ALA A 37 24.82 -5.39 8.09
CA ALA A 37 23.48 -5.49 7.56
C ALA A 37 23.51 -5.01 6.11
N ARG A 38 23.26 -5.92 5.16
CA ARG A 38 23.11 -5.55 3.75
C ARG A 38 22.02 -4.47 3.64
N PRO A 39 22.18 -3.46 2.76
CA PRO A 39 21.06 -2.62 2.37
C PRO A 39 19.92 -3.56 1.96
N VAL A 40 18.83 -3.53 2.70
CA VAL A 40 17.67 -4.37 2.37
C VAL A 40 17.11 -3.76 1.10
N ASP A 41 17.38 -4.38 -0.04
CA ASP A 41 16.68 -4.05 -1.27
C ASP A 41 15.20 -4.37 -1.02
N ILE A 42 14.38 -3.33 -0.94
CA ILE A 42 13.00 -3.47 -0.51
C ILE A 42 12.22 -3.93 -1.72
N ASP A 43 11.91 -5.22 -1.75
CA ASP A 43 11.03 -5.77 -2.79
C ASP A 43 9.64 -5.14 -2.70
N THR A 44 9.02 -4.86 -3.85
CA THR A 44 7.77 -4.10 -3.94
C THR A 44 6.77 -4.67 -4.94
N ILE A 45 5.50 -4.36 -4.67
CA ILE A 45 4.36 -4.63 -5.55
C ILE A 45 3.91 -3.30 -6.14
N SER A 46 3.87 -3.17 -7.46
CA SER A 46 3.41 -1.94 -8.11
C SER A 46 1.96 -1.63 -7.70
N THR A 47 1.65 -0.35 -7.54
CA THR A 47 0.29 0.10 -7.25
C THR A 47 -0.59 0.16 -8.49
N GLY A 48 -0.04 -0.11 -9.67
CA GLY A 48 -0.71 0.10 -10.95
C GLY A 48 -0.73 1.56 -11.41
N SER A 49 -0.25 2.49 -10.58
CA SER A 49 -0.04 3.91 -10.90
C SER A 49 1.45 4.21 -10.83
N ILE A 50 2.02 4.72 -11.92
CA ILE A 50 3.43 5.10 -11.97
C ILE A 50 3.70 6.30 -11.04
N SER A 51 2.78 7.26 -11.00
CA SER A 51 2.93 8.43 -10.15
C SER A 51 2.91 8.06 -8.66
N LEU A 52 2.03 7.14 -8.27
CA LEU A 52 1.99 6.62 -6.90
C LEU A 52 3.25 5.81 -6.55
N ASP A 53 3.71 4.95 -7.45
CA ASP A 53 4.94 4.17 -7.27
C ASP A 53 6.18 5.08 -7.06
N LEU A 54 6.25 6.21 -7.76
CA LEU A 54 7.33 7.20 -7.62
C LEU A 54 7.27 7.94 -6.29
N VAL A 55 6.09 8.41 -5.84
CA VAL A 55 5.98 9.12 -4.57
C VAL A 55 6.14 8.20 -3.35
N LEU A 56 5.91 6.90 -3.52
CA LEU A 56 6.29 5.88 -2.52
C LEU A 56 7.81 5.74 -2.37
N GLY A 57 8.59 6.11 -3.40
CA GLY A 57 10.05 6.19 -3.37
C GLY A 57 10.79 4.86 -3.46
N VAL A 58 10.09 3.74 -3.33
CA VAL A 58 10.62 2.38 -3.49
C VAL A 58 9.99 1.63 -4.68
N GLY A 59 9.23 2.35 -5.53
CA GLY A 59 8.63 1.78 -6.74
C GLY A 59 7.36 0.96 -6.52
N GLY A 60 6.74 1.04 -5.34
CA GLY A 60 5.48 0.37 -5.03
C GLY A 60 5.24 0.12 -3.54
N ILE A 61 4.27 -0.74 -3.24
CA ILE A 61 3.97 -1.21 -1.88
C ILE A 61 5.08 -2.15 -1.40
N PRO A 62 5.72 -1.87 -0.25
CA PRO A 62 6.81 -2.69 0.25
C PRO A 62 6.32 -4.05 0.77
N ARG A 63 6.94 -5.13 0.29
CA ARG A 63 6.70 -6.49 0.74
C ARG A 63 7.12 -6.70 2.18
N GLY A 64 6.44 -7.63 2.85
CA GLY A 64 6.68 -7.96 4.25
C GLY A 64 6.36 -6.82 5.21
N ARG A 65 5.45 -5.91 4.82
CA ARG A 65 5.03 -4.77 5.63
C ARG A 65 3.52 -4.68 5.74
N ILE A 66 3.09 -4.05 6.84
CA ILE A 66 1.72 -3.58 7.01
C ILE A 66 1.61 -2.19 6.38
N VAL A 67 0.56 -1.98 5.59
CA VAL A 67 0.22 -0.71 4.95
C VAL A 67 -1.21 -0.34 5.29
N GLU A 68 -1.45 0.95 5.51
CA GLU A 68 -2.81 1.48 5.64
C GLU A 68 -3.12 2.40 4.47
N ILE A 69 -4.25 2.16 3.80
CA ILE A 69 -4.80 3.03 2.77
C ILE A 69 -6.12 3.56 3.29
N TYR A 70 -6.22 4.88 3.51
CA TYR A 70 -7.39 5.47 4.13
C TYR A 70 -7.87 6.74 3.41
N GLY A 71 -9.12 7.11 3.68
CA GLY A 71 -9.76 8.25 3.04
C GLY A 71 -11.28 8.20 3.16
N GLN A 72 -11.93 9.24 2.67
CA GLN A 72 -13.39 9.33 2.62
C GLN A 72 -13.99 8.19 1.77
N GLU A 73 -15.29 7.98 1.91
CA GLU A 73 -16.04 7.11 1.01
C GLU A 73 -15.86 7.54 -0.46
N SER A 74 -15.87 6.58 -1.38
CA SER A 74 -15.70 6.84 -2.81
C SER A 74 -14.39 7.55 -3.19
N SER A 75 -13.36 7.55 -2.32
CA SER A 75 -12.04 8.13 -2.63
C SER A 75 -11.14 7.21 -3.48
N GLY A 76 -11.58 5.99 -3.78
CA GLY A 76 -10.85 5.03 -4.61
C GLY A 76 -9.97 4.03 -3.85
N LYS A 77 -10.15 3.88 -2.53
CA LYS A 77 -9.38 2.93 -1.69
C LYS A 77 -9.39 1.50 -2.23
N THR A 78 -10.58 0.93 -2.39
CA THR A 78 -10.79 -0.43 -2.92
C THR A 78 -10.28 -0.55 -4.35
N THR A 79 -10.48 0.47 -5.20
CA THR A 79 -9.91 0.51 -6.55
C THR A 79 -8.38 0.39 -6.54
N VAL A 80 -7.68 1.19 -5.72
CA VAL A 80 -6.22 1.12 -5.60
C VAL A 80 -5.77 -0.25 -5.08
N ALA A 81 -6.47 -0.80 -4.09
CA ALA A 81 -6.18 -2.13 -3.55
C ALA A 81 -6.33 -3.23 -4.61
N LEU A 82 -7.40 -3.18 -5.43
CA LEU A 82 -7.61 -4.13 -6.52
C LEU A 82 -6.55 -3.98 -7.61
N HIS A 83 -6.08 -2.76 -7.92
CA HIS A 83 -4.94 -2.58 -8.83
C HIS A 83 -3.66 -3.22 -8.26
N ILE A 84 -3.39 -3.09 -6.96
CA ILE A 84 -2.25 -3.75 -6.30
C ILE A 84 -2.38 -5.29 -6.40
N CYS A 85 -3.58 -5.84 -6.15
CA CYS A 85 -3.84 -7.27 -6.33
C CYS A 85 -3.59 -7.72 -7.78
N ALA A 86 -4.08 -6.97 -8.76
CA ALA A 86 -3.86 -7.25 -10.18
C ALA A 86 -2.37 -7.21 -10.55
N GLU A 87 -1.60 -6.24 -10.04
CA GLU A 87 -0.16 -6.16 -10.29
C GLU A 87 0.63 -7.28 -9.60
N ALA A 88 0.20 -7.75 -8.43
CA ALA A 88 0.78 -8.94 -7.80
C ALA A 88 0.52 -10.20 -8.65
N GLN A 89 -0.74 -10.39 -9.07
CA GLN A 89 -1.15 -11.52 -9.92
C GLN A 89 -0.43 -11.54 -11.27
N LYS A 90 -0.18 -10.38 -11.90
CA LYS A 90 0.59 -10.29 -13.16
C LYS A 90 2.01 -10.85 -13.04
N LYS A 91 2.58 -10.85 -11.84
CA LYS A 91 3.88 -11.46 -11.54
C LYS A 91 3.76 -12.91 -11.03
N ASN A 92 2.62 -13.57 -11.29
CA ASN A 92 2.26 -14.91 -10.80
C ASN A 92 2.19 -15.00 -9.26
N GLY A 93 2.02 -13.88 -8.57
CA GLY A 93 1.78 -13.87 -7.13
C GLY A 93 0.33 -14.17 -6.76
N VAL A 94 0.12 -14.56 -5.51
CA VAL A 94 -1.19 -14.86 -4.92
C VAL A 94 -1.72 -13.63 -4.19
N ALA A 95 -2.95 -13.25 -4.50
CA ALA A 95 -3.66 -12.17 -3.83
C ALA A 95 -4.84 -12.71 -3.03
N ALA A 96 -5.06 -12.15 -1.84
CA ALA A 96 -6.22 -12.43 -1.02
C ALA A 96 -6.96 -11.14 -0.62
N PHE A 97 -8.28 -11.23 -0.53
CA PHE A 97 -9.17 -10.13 -0.19
C PHE A 97 -10.12 -10.57 0.93
N VAL A 98 -9.97 -9.96 2.09
CA VAL A 98 -10.86 -10.14 3.25
C VAL A 98 -11.87 -9.00 3.23
N ASP A 99 -13.04 -9.28 2.67
CA ASP A 99 -14.15 -8.36 2.48
C ASP A 99 -15.08 -8.38 3.70
N ALA A 100 -14.71 -7.62 4.72
CA ALA A 100 -15.53 -7.42 5.92
C ALA A 100 -16.69 -6.43 5.68
N GLU A 101 -16.65 -5.63 4.61
CA GLU A 101 -17.77 -4.75 4.22
C GLU A 101 -18.83 -5.48 3.36
N HIS A 102 -18.56 -6.71 2.90
CA HIS A 102 -19.42 -7.50 2.01
C HIS A 102 -19.81 -6.72 0.73
N ALA A 103 -18.89 -5.91 0.21
CA ALA A 103 -19.14 -4.92 -0.83
C ALA A 103 -18.26 -5.09 -2.08
N LEU A 104 -17.44 -6.15 -2.15
CA LEU A 104 -16.59 -6.40 -3.30
C LEU A 104 -17.42 -6.78 -4.54
N ASP A 105 -17.27 -6.01 -5.62
CA ASP A 105 -17.86 -6.30 -6.94
C ASP A 105 -16.86 -7.10 -7.82
N PRO A 106 -17.13 -8.38 -8.12
CA PRO A 106 -16.25 -9.21 -8.95
C PRO A 106 -16.12 -8.71 -10.39
N ASP A 107 -17.19 -8.15 -10.98
CA ASP A 107 -17.17 -7.63 -12.35
C ASP A 107 -16.28 -6.39 -12.45
N TYR A 108 -16.36 -5.51 -11.44
CA TYR A 108 -15.46 -4.36 -11.35
C TYR A 108 -14.00 -4.79 -11.12
N ALA A 109 -13.75 -5.77 -10.25
CA ALA A 109 -12.40 -6.32 -10.05
C ALA A 109 -11.81 -6.89 -11.35
N LYS A 110 -12.61 -7.62 -12.12
CA LYS A 110 -12.22 -8.16 -13.42
C LYS A 110 -11.89 -7.06 -14.43
N LYS A 111 -12.68 -5.98 -14.48
CA LYS A 111 -12.39 -4.80 -15.33
C LYS A 111 -11.06 -4.13 -14.98
N ILE A 112 -10.69 -4.08 -13.70
CA ILE A 112 -9.38 -3.58 -13.24
C ILE A 112 -8.22 -4.49 -13.68
N GLY A 113 -8.51 -5.75 -13.98
CA GLY A 113 -7.54 -6.75 -14.42
C GLY A 113 -7.13 -7.74 -13.33
N VAL A 114 -7.92 -7.86 -12.26
CA VAL A 114 -7.79 -8.94 -11.28
C VAL A 114 -8.23 -10.25 -11.94
N ARG A 115 -7.43 -11.32 -11.80
CA ARG A 115 -7.84 -12.69 -12.12
C ARG A 115 -8.72 -13.19 -10.99
N THR A 116 -10.03 -13.05 -11.17
CA THR A 116 -11.04 -13.34 -10.15
C THR A 116 -11.10 -14.82 -9.77
N GLU A 117 -10.78 -15.70 -10.72
CA GLU A 117 -10.69 -17.15 -10.55
C GLU A 117 -9.57 -17.57 -9.57
N ASP A 118 -8.52 -16.76 -9.47
CA ASP A 118 -7.34 -17.02 -8.61
C ASP A 118 -7.35 -16.16 -7.34
N LEU A 119 -8.30 -15.23 -7.20
CA LEU A 119 -8.35 -14.34 -6.05
C LEU A 119 -8.96 -15.08 -4.85
N LEU A 120 -8.18 -15.22 -3.77
CA LEU A 120 -8.72 -15.76 -2.53
C LEU A 120 -9.64 -14.72 -1.88
N ILE A 121 -10.91 -15.05 -1.68
CA ILE A 121 -11.88 -14.15 -1.04
C ILE A 121 -12.35 -14.75 0.28
N SER A 122 -12.48 -13.92 1.30
CA SER A 122 -13.09 -14.28 2.58
C SER A 122 -14.07 -13.20 3.00
N GLN A 123 -15.26 -13.61 3.45
CA GLN A 123 -16.29 -12.75 4.04
C GLN A 123 -16.52 -13.21 5.48
N PRO A 124 -15.73 -12.71 6.44
CA PRO A 124 -15.75 -13.17 7.83
C PRO A 124 -16.95 -12.62 8.61
N ASP A 125 -17.44 -13.36 9.59
CA ASP A 125 -18.57 -12.94 10.43
C ASP A 125 -18.12 -12.00 11.56
N SER A 126 -16.82 -11.98 11.91
CA SER A 126 -16.29 -11.11 12.97
C SER A 126 -14.88 -10.58 12.69
N GLY A 127 -14.49 -9.52 13.39
CA GLY A 127 -13.15 -8.95 13.33
C GLY A 127 -12.06 -9.93 13.79
N GLU A 128 -12.33 -10.74 14.83
CA GLU A 128 -11.42 -11.80 15.28
C GLU A 128 -11.19 -12.84 14.19
N GLU A 129 -12.28 -13.30 13.54
CA GLU A 129 -12.21 -14.28 12.46
C GLU A 129 -11.42 -13.72 11.27
N ALA A 130 -11.74 -12.51 10.84
CA ALA A 130 -11.02 -11.81 9.77
C ALA A 130 -9.51 -11.79 10.03
N LEU A 131 -9.10 -11.40 11.25
CA LEU A 131 -7.68 -11.29 11.62
C LEU A 131 -7.00 -12.66 11.78
N GLN A 132 -7.72 -13.71 12.17
CA GLN A 132 -7.23 -15.09 12.20
C GLN A 132 -7.01 -15.65 10.79
N ILE A 133 -7.90 -15.34 9.86
CA ILE A 133 -7.76 -15.69 8.44
C ILE A 133 -6.52 -15.01 7.86
N VAL A 134 -6.35 -13.70 8.12
CA VAL A 134 -5.13 -12.96 7.73
C VAL A 134 -3.88 -13.60 8.34
N GLU A 135 -3.89 -13.91 9.64
CA GLU A 135 -2.74 -14.57 10.29
C GLU A 135 -2.39 -15.91 9.62
N THR A 136 -3.39 -16.72 9.31
CA THR A 136 -3.21 -18.03 8.66
C THR A 136 -2.63 -17.88 7.25
N LEU A 137 -3.17 -16.94 6.46
CA LEU A 137 -2.68 -16.66 5.10
C LEU A 137 -1.26 -16.10 5.10
N VAL A 138 -0.91 -15.22 6.05
CA VAL A 138 0.47 -14.75 6.18
C VAL A 138 1.39 -15.91 6.53
N ARG A 139 1.00 -16.77 7.49
CA ARG A 139 1.82 -17.90 7.96
C ARG A 139 2.07 -18.97 6.90
N SER A 140 1.22 -19.11 5.89
CA SER A 140 1.47 -20.07 4.80
C SER A 140 2.73 -19.72 4.02
N GLY A 141 3.08 -18.43 3.94
CA GLY A 141 4.23 -17.94 3.16
C GLY A 141 3.97 -17.86 1.65
N GLU A 142 2.79 -18.27 1.19
CA GLU A 142 2.44 -18.36 -0.24
C GLU A 142 1.66 -17.14 -0.76
N VAL A 143 1.16 -16.29 0.15
CA VAL A 143 0.36 -15.11 -0.24
C VAL A 143 1.23 -13.86 -0.34
N ASP A 144 1.24 -13.22 -1.51
CA ASP A 144 2.03 -12.02 -1.79
C ASP A 144 1.38 -10.75 -1.23
N VAL A 145 0.05 -10.64 -1.37
CA VAL A 145 -0.71 -9.48 -0.88
C VAL A 145 -2.05 -9.89 -0.29
N ILE A 146 -2.37 -9.34 0.87
CA ILE A 146 -3.64 -9.52 1.55
C ILE A 146 -4.26 -8.14 1.77
N VAL A 147 -5.47 -7.93 1.29
CA VAL A 147 -6.25 -6.70 1.52
C VAL A 147 -7.34 -7.00 2.55
N ILE A 148 -7.53 -6.10 3.50
CA ILE A 148 -8.64 -6.12 4.46
C ILE A 148 -9.52 -4.89 4.20
N ASP A 149 -10.74 -5.10 3.71
CA ASP A 149 -11.73 -4.05 3.43
C ASP A 149 -12.95 -4.22 4.35
N SER A 150 -13.10 -3.46 5.43
CA SER A 150 -12.19 -2.43 5.96
C SER A 150 -12.05 -2.56 7.47
N VAL A 151 -11.09 -1.84 8.06
CA VAL A 151 -10.87 -1.80 9.51
C VAL A 151 -12.12 -1.42 10.27
N ALA A 152 -12.95 -0.52 9.71
CA ALA A 152 -14.18 -0.09 10.35
C ALA A 152 -15.18 -1.24 10.55
N ALA A 153 -15.18 -2.22 9.65
CA ALA A 153 -16.06 -3.39 9.66
C ALA A 153 -15.50 -4.58 10.45
N LEU A 154 -14.31 -4.46 11.05
CA LEU A 154 -13.75 -5.48 11.94
C LEU A 154 -14.44 -5.43 13.31
N THR A 155 -15.71 -5.82 13.36
CA THR A 155 -16.56 -5.78 14.55
C THR A 155 -16.24 -6.96 15.47
N PRO A 156 -15.86 -6.74 16.74
CA PRO A 156 -15.60 -7.81 17.69
C PRO A 156 -16.82 -8.70 17.94
N LYS A 157 -16.61 -10.00 18.20
CA LYS A 157 -17.71 -10.96 18.49
C LYS A 157 -18.61 -10.50 19.65
N ALA A 158 -18.03 -9.91 20.68
CA ALA A 158 -18.79 -9.41 21.83
C ALA A 158 -19.70 -8.23 21.47
N GLU A 159 -19.33 -7.42 20.48
CA GLU A 159 -20.14 -6.30 20.00
C GLU A 159 -21.27 -6.79 19.10
N ILE A 160 -21.02 -7.81 18.28
CA ILE A 160 -22.04 -8.47 17.45
C ILE A 160 -23.10 -9.18 18.30
N ALA A 161 -22.67 -9.83 19.39
CA ALA A 161 -23.57 -10.55 20.29
C ALA A 161 -24.30 -9.65 21.31
N GLY A 162 -23.81 -8.42 21.50
CA GLY A 162 -24.39 -7.45 22.41
C GLY A 162 -25.66 -6.80 21.86
N GLU A 163 -26.39 -6.11 22.73
CA GLU A 163 -27.58 -5.36 22.31
C GLU A 163 -27.20 -4.02 21.67
N MET A 164 -28.01 -3.54 20.72
CA MET A 164 -27.81 -2.22 20.12
C MET A 164 -27.89 -1.12 21.21
N GLY A 165 -26.81 -0.35 21.35
CA GLY A 165 -26.69 0.69 22.38
C GLY A 165 -25.94 0.25 23.64
N GLU A 166 -25.53 -1.03 23.74
CA GLU A 166 -24.63 -1.48 24.78
C GLU A 166 -23.23 -0.85 24.62
N PHE A 167 -22.76 -0.16 25.66
CA PHE A 167 -21.48 0.56 25.61
C PHE A 167 -20.28 -0.38 25.80
N GLN A 168 -19.71 -0.86 24.71
CA GLN A 168 -18.49 -1.66 24.74
C GLN A 168 -17.27 -0.85 24.29
N ILE A 169 -16.69 -0.08 25.21
CA ILE A 169 -15.66 0.91 24.90
C ILE A 169 -14.35 0.24 24.45
N GLY A 170 -13.93 0.55 23.21
CA GLY A 170 -12.57 0.31 22.74
C GLY A 170 -12.23 -1.15 22.41
N LEU A 171 -13.22 -2.05 22.28
CA LEU A 171 -12.99 -3.45 21.94
C LEU A 171 -12.23 -3.61 20.62
N GLN A 172 -12.67 -2.91 19.56
CA GLN A 172 -11.99 -2.94 18.26
C GLN A 172 -10.53 -2.48 18.35
N ALA A 173 -10.23 -1.44 19.14
CA ALA A 173 -8.87 -0.94 19.32
C ALA A 173 -7.97 -1.96 20.04
N ARG A 174 -8.50 -2.69 21.04
CA ARG A 174 -7.79 -3.76 21.75
C ARG A 174 -7.55 -4.96 20.83
N LEU A 175 -8.54 -5.36 20.05
CA LEU A 175 -8.45 -6.41 19.05
C LEU A 175 -7.33 -6.11 18.05
N MET A 176 -7.37 -4.93 17.42
CA MET A 176 -6.36 -4.48 16.47
C MET A 176 -4.96 -4.44 17.09
N SER A 177 -4.83 -3.95 18.32
CA SER A 177 -3.54 -3.89 19.03
C SER A 177 -2.94 -5.26 19.29
N SER A 178 -3.78 -6.25 19.62
CA SER A 178 -3.36 -7.63 19.85
C SER A 178 -2.96 -8.30 18.54
N ALA A 179 -3.79 -8.19 17.50
CA ALA A 179 -3.55 -8.81 16.20
C ALA A 179 -2.32 -8.24 15.50
N LEU A 180 -2.18 -6.91 15.43
CA LEU A 180 -1.05 -6.28 14.74
C LEU A 180 0.30 -6.62 15.39
N ARG A 181 0.33 -6.79 16.72
CA ARG A 181 1.53 -7.23 17.45
C ARG A 181 2.00 -8.63 17.01
N LYS A 182 1.05 -9.54 16.77
CA LYS A 182 1.35 -10.89 16.25
C LYS A 182 1.73 -10.84 14.78
N LEU A 183 0.92 -10.15 13.96
CA LEU A 183 1.09 -10.07 12.51
C LEU A 183 2.42 -9.43 12.11
N SER A 184 2.85 -8.35 12.75
CA SER A 184 4.04 -7.59 12.33
C SER A 184 5.32 -8.43 12.26
N ALA A 185 5.47 -9.39 13.17
CA ALA A 185 6.65 -10.26 13.22
C ALA A 185 6.63 -11.34 12.12
N ILE A 186 5.44 -11.81 11.75
CA ILE A 186 5.26 -12.89 10.77
C ILE A 186 5.33 -12.30 9.36
N VAL A 187 4.64 -11.18 9.13
CA VAL A 187 4.60 -10.43 7.87
C VAL A 187 6.01 -10.13 7.36
N ALA A 188 6.92 -9.69 8.23
CA ALA A 188 8.30 -9.40 7.86
C ALA A 188 9.08 -10.63 7.37
N LYS A 189 8.75 -11.84 7.87
CA LYS A 189 9.43 -13.09 7.52
C LYS A 189 8.91 -13.68 6.20
N THR A 190 7.60 -13.58 5.96
CA THR A 190 6.94 -14.22 4.81
C THR A 190 6.93 -13.34 3.57
N LYS A 191 7.36 -12.08 3.68
CA LYS A 191 7.33 -11.08 2.59
C LYS A 191 5.92 -10.80 2.04
N THR A 192 4.87 -11.19 2.75
CA THR A 192 3.48 -10.82 2.44
C THR A 192 3.25 -9.34 2.70
N SER A 193 2.62 -8.61 1.77
CA SER A 193 2.11 -7.25 2.01
C SER A 193 0.71 -7.31 2.60
N VAL A 194 0.49 -6.72 3.78
CA VAL A 194 -0.85 -6.68 4.39
C VAL A 194 -1.39 -5.25 4.35
N ILE A 195 -2.46 -5.04 3.60
CA ILE A 195 -3.06 -3.74 3.33
C ILE A 195 -4.38 -3.63 4.07
N PHE A 196 -4.46 -2.69 5.00
CA PHE A 196 -5.70 -2.34 5.68
C PHE A 196 -6.34 -1.13 4.97
N LEU A 197 -7.57 -1.32 4.50
CA LEU A 197 -8.40 -0.20 4.07
C LEU A 197 -9.10 0.41 5.27
N ASN A 198 -9.17 1.74 5.31
CA ASN A 198 -9.77 2.44 6.43
C ASN A 198 -10.52 3.69 6.00
N GLN A 199 -11.47 4.11 6.83
CA GLN A 199 -12.28 5.29 6.58
C GLN A 199 -11.82 6.45 7.45
N THR A 200 -11.99 7.67 6.96
CA THR A 200 -11.82 8.87 7.81
C THR A 200 -13.07 9.08 8.66
N ARG A 201 -12.87 9.42 9.94
CA ARG A 201 -13.91 9.88 10.87
C ARG A 201 -13.50 11.23 11.44
N MET A 202 -14.45 11.99 11.97
CA MET A 202 -14.15 13.25 12.67
C MET A 202 -14.22 13.02 14.19
N LYS A 203 -13.21 13.49 14.92
CA LYS A 203 -13.28 13.62 16.37
C LYS A 203 -14.00 14.91 16.72
N ILE A 204 -15.05 14.79 17.52
CA ILE A 204 -15.79 15.94 18.05
C ILE A 204 -14.95 16.60 19.15
N GLY A 205 -14.90 17.94 19.16
CA GLY A 205 -14.31 18.71 20.26
C GLY A 205 -12.78 18.85 20.27
N VAL A 206 -12.10 18.64 19.14
CA VAL A 206 -10.63 18.78 19.04
C VAL A 206 -10.24 20.06 18.30
N TYR A 207 -9.27 20.80 18.85
CA TYR A 207 -8.63 21.93 18.18
C TYR A 207 -7.55 21.44 17.19
N GLY A 208 -7.55 21.91 15.95
CA GLY A 208 -6.64 21.46 14.89
C GLY A 208 -7.32 20.55 13.86
N ASN A 209 -6.62 19.55 13.33
CA ASN A 209 -7.19 18.59 12.38
C ASN A 209 -8.05 17.54 13.12
N PRO A 210 -9.39 17.53 12.95
CA PRO A 210 -10.27 16.60 13.65
C PRO A 210 -10.28 15.20 13.02
N GLU A 211 -9.65 15.00 11.86
CA GLU A 211 -9.69 13.71 11.17
C GLU A 211 -8.95 12.60 11.93
N THR A 212 -9.61 11.46 12.03
CA THR A 212 -9.09 10.24 12.65
C THR A 212 -9.50 9.00 11.86
N THR A 213 -9.00 7.84 12.27
CA THR A 213 -9.28 6.56 11.62
C THR A 213 -9.76 5.54 12.67
N PRO A 214 -10.76 4.70 12.35
CA PRO A 214 -11.19 3.56 13.17
C PRO A 214 -10.07 2.56 13.52
N GLY A 215 -10.32 1.70 14.50
CA GLY A 215 -9.37 0.66 14.95
C GLY A 215 -8.30 1.11 15.96
N GLY A 216 -8.43 2.31 16.52
CA GLY A 216 -7.49 2.87 17.49
C GLY A 216 -6.16 3.33 16.86
N LEU A 217 -5.11 3.48 17.68
CA LEU A 217 -3.81 4.01 17.23
C LEU A 217 -2.83 2.94 16.73
N ALA A 218 -3.06 1.67 17.05
CA ALA A 218 -2.11 0.59 16.76
C ALA A 218 -1.74 0.54 15.28
N LEU A 219 -2.72 0.53 14.38
CA LEU A 219 -2.48 0.50 12.94
C LEU A 219 -1.56 1.66 12.49
N LYS A 220 -1.78 2.88 13.02
CA LYS A 220 -0.92 4.03 12.70
C LYS A 220 0.54 3.80 13.06
N PHE A 221 0.84 3.07 14.14
CA PHE A 221 2.22 2.79 14.57
C PHE A 221 2.84 1.61 13.81
N TYR A 222 2.08 0.53 13.62
CA TYR A 222 2.53 -0.70 12.96
C TYR A 222 2.67 -0.54 11.44
N SER A 223 1.84 0.27 10.78
CA SER A 223 1.95 0.52 9.34
C SER A 223 3.31 1.13 9.00
N SER A 224 4.00 0.55 8.01
CA SER A 224 5.23 1.10 7.45
C SER A 224 4.94 2.25 6.48
N VAL A 225 3.85 2.11 5.72
CA VAL A 225 3.37 3.13 4.79
C VAL A 225 1.92 3.44 5.15
N ARG A 226 1.56 4.73 5.14
CA ARG A 226 0.18 5.18 5.24
C ARG A 226 -0.12 6.10 4.08
N VAL A 227 -1.14 5.75 3.32
CA VAL A 227 -1.57 6.43 2.09
C VAL A 227 -2.94 7.03 2.34
N GLU A 228 -3.05 8.35 2.17
CA GLU A 228 -4.32 9.07 2.25
C GLU A 228 -4.84 9.34 0.84
N LEU A 229 -6.09 8.95 0.56
CA LEU A 229 -6.79 9.26 -0.70
C LEU A 229 -7.92 10.26 -0.46
N ARG A 230 -7.95 11.29 -1.30
CA ARG A 230 -9.02 12.30 -1.32
C ARG A 230 -9.49 12.52 -2.76
N ARG A 231 -10.80 12.43 -2.99
CA ARG A 231 -11.39 12.88 -4.27
C ARG A 231 -11.28 14.40 -4.35
N THR A 232 -10.64 14.92 -5.39
CA THR A 232 -10.48 16.36 -5.61
C THR A 232 -11.47 16.91 -6.63
N ALA A 233 -11.82 16.13 -7.66
CA ALA A 233 -12.77 16.55 -8.68
C ALA A 233 -13.53 15.35 -9.27
N LYS A 234 -14.70 15.64 -9.88
CA LYS A 234 -15.43 14.70 -10.72
C LYS A 234 -14.98 14.87 -12.17
N ILE A 235 -14.79 13.77 -12.89
CA ILE A 235 -14.47 13.77 -14.32
C ILE A 235 -15.80 13.63 -15.07
N LYS A 236 -16.06 14.54 -16.00
CA LYS A 236 -17.30 14.56 -16.79
C LYS A 236 -17.03 14.31 -18.27
N GLN A 237 -17.94 13.59 -18.92
CA GLN A 237 -18.02 13.49 -20.38
C GLN A 237 -19.41 13.93 -20.80
N GLY A 238 -19.52 15.15 -21.34
CA GLY A 238 -20.82 15.81 -21.49
C GLY A 238 -21.46 16.08 -20.12
N GLU A 239 -22.67 15.58 -19.91
CA GLU A 239 -23.39 15.70 -18.64
C GLU A 239 -23.10 14.56 -17.64
N GLU A 240 -22.58 13.43 -18.13
CA GLU A 240 -22.33 12.24 -17.31
C GLU A 240 -21.04 12.34 -16.51
N ILE A 241 -21.06 11.88 -15.26
CA ILE A 241 -19.87 11.75 -14.42
C ILE A 241 -19.28 10.36 -14.66
N VAL A 242 -18.11 10.31 -15.29
CA VAL A 242 -17.45 9.07 -15.73
C VAL A 242 -16.31 8.62 -14.82
N GLY A 243 -15.92 9.46 -13.86
CA GLY A 243 -14.82 9.15 -12.95
C GLY A 243 -14.54 10.24 -11.93
N ASN A 244 -13.44 10.09 -11.22
CA ASN A 244 -12.96 11.00 -10.19
C ASN A 244 -11.46 11.25 -10.35
N ARG A 245 -11.05 12.51 -10.18
CA ARG A 245 -9.65 12.83 -9.90
C ARG A 245 -9.39 12.60 -8.43
N VAL A 246 -8.33 11.87 -8.12
CA VAL A 246 -7.97 11.48 -6.77
C VAL A 246 -6.58 11.97 -6.46
N LYS A 247 -6.47 12.70 -5.36
CA LYS A 247 -5.20 13.11 -4.77
C LYS A 247 -4.77 12.10 -3.72
N VAL A 248 -3.51 11.73 -3.80
CA VAL A 248 -2.87 10.79 -2.89
C VAL A 248 -1.75 11.49 -2.13
N LYS A 249 -1.70 11.24 -0.82
CA LYS A 249 -0.65 11.76 0.07
C LYS A 249 -0.03 10.62 0.87
N ILE A 250 1.30 10.54 0.86
CA ILE A 250 2.03 9.59 1.69
C ILE A 250 2.22 10.21 3.08
N VAL A 251 1.29 9.97 4.01
CA VAL A 251 1.34 10.60 5.34
C VAL A 251 2.33 9.92 6.30
N LYS A 252 2.76 8.70 5.96
CA LYS A 252 3.83 7.98 6.67
C LYS A 252 4.57 7.09 5.70
N ASN A 253 5.89 7.09 5.79
CA ASN A 253 6.74 6.20 5.01
C ASN A 253 7.99 5.85 5.84
N LYS A 254 8.18 4.57 6.13
CA LYS A 254 9.36 4.03 6.84
C LYS A 254 10.43 3.48 5.89
N VAL A 255 10.18 3.51 4.57
CA VAL A 255 11.05 2.90 3.57
C VAL A 255 11.63 3.91 2.59
N ALA A 256 11.07 5.11 2.52
CA ALA A 256 11.55 6.27 1.77
C ALA A 256 11.03 7.56 2.42
N PRO A 257 11.45 8.75 1.95
CA PRO A 257 10.96 10.02 2.48
C PRO A 257 9.42 10.15 2.42
N PRO A 258 8.74 10.53 3.52
CA PRO A 258 7.29 10.72 3.55
C PRO A 258 6.84 12.08 2.96
N PHE A 259 5.53 12.33 3.00
CA PHE A 259 4.83 13.58 2.69
C PHE A 259 4.80 14.02 1.21
N LYS A 260 5.31 13.19 0.32
CA LYS A 260 5.09 13.34 -1.12
C LYS A 260 3.61 13.16 -1.47
N THR A 261 3.17 13.83 -2.53
CA THR A 261 1.80 13.78 -3.04
C THR A 261 1.78 13.57 -4.54
N THR A 262 0.73 12.95 -5.04
CA THR A 262 0.45 12.84 -6.48
C THR A 262 -1.04 12.87 -6.74
N GLU A 263 -1.44 12.98 -8.00
CA GLU A 263 -2.83 12.92 -8.44
C GLU A 263 -2.95 12.00 -9.66
N PHE A 264 -4.02 11.22 -9.70
CA PHE A 264 -4.37 10.42 -10.87
C PHE A 264 -5.88 10.30 -11.02
N ASP A 265 -6.30 9.93 -12.22
CA ASP A 265 -7.70 9.78 -12.58
C ASP A 265 -8.15 8.34 -12.42
N ILE A 266 -9.28 8.15 -11.74
CA ILE A 266 -9.99 6.88 -11.62
C ILE A 266 -11.30 6.97 -12.39
N TYR A 267 -11.45 6.16 -13.43
CA TYR A 267 -12.69 6.03 -14.20
C TYR A 267 -13.48 4.81 -13.71
N TYR A 268 -14.81 4.89 -13.78
CA TYR A 268 -15.68 3.83 -13.27
C TYR A 268 -15.66 2.55 -14.11
N ASN A 269 -15.21 2.63 -15.36
CA ASN A 269 -15.13 1.50 -16.29
C ASN A 269 -13.73 0.87 -16.44
N GLU A 270 -12.65 1.58 -16.05
CA GLU A 270 -11.26 1.08 -16.17
C GLU A 270 -10.47 1.09 -14.85
N GLY A 271 -10.93 1.78 -13.81
CA GLY A 271 -10.15 2.05 -12.60
C GLY A 271 -9.12 3.15 -12.85
N ILE A 272 -7.90 3.01 -12.34
CA ILE A 272 -6.81 3.98 -12.56
C ILE A 272 -6.48 4.06 -14.05
N SER A 273 -6.53 5.27 -14.62
CA SER A 273 -6.12 5.52 -16.01
C SER A 273 -4.60 5.50 -16.14
N LYS A 274 -4.02 4.30 -16.27
CA LYS A 274 -2.56 4.07 -16.28
C LYS A 274 -1.82 4.88 -17.35
N LEU A 275 -2.43 5.04 -18.52
CA LEU A 275 -1.83 5.78 -19.63
C LEU A 275 -1.89 7.29 -19.42
N ALA A 276 -3.00 7.82 -18.87
CA ALA A 276 -3.07 9.23 -18.52
C ALA A 276 -2.10 9.57 -17.39
N ASP A 277 -2.01 8.69 -16.39
CA ASP A 277 -1.04 8.78 -15.29
C ASP A 277 0.40 8.83 -15.81
N LEU A 278 0.76 7.95 -16.75
CA LEU A 278 2.07 7.96 -17.42
C LEU A 278 2.36 9.27 -18.15
N VAL A 279 1.38 9.78 -18.93
CA VAL A 279 1.55 11.02 -19.68
C VAL A 279 1.72 12.21 -18.73
N ASN A 280 0.86 12.34 -17.73
CA ASN A 280 0.94 13.42 -16.74
C ASN A 280 2.26 13.38 -15.96
N THR A 281 2.66 12.21 -15.48
CA THR A 281 3.95 12.02 -14.80
C THR A 281 5.12 12.37 -15.72
N GLY A 282 5.05 11.99 -17.00
CA GLY A 282 6.07 12.33 -17.98
C GLY A 282 6.16 13.83 -18.24
N LEU A 283 5.06 14.56 -18.21
CA LEU A 283 5.03 16.03 -18.34
C LEU A 283 5.65 16.70 -17.12
N GLU A 284 5.24 16.30 -15.92
CA GLU A 284 5.74 16.84 -14.66
C GLU A 284 7.27 16.69 -14.54
N ASN A 285 7.80 15.57 -15.03
CA ASN A 285 9.24 15.31 -15.03
C ASN A 285 9.94 15.78 -16.31
N GLY A 286 9.25 16.43 -17.26
CA GLY A 286 9.84 16.91 -18.52
C GLY A 286 10.44 15.81 -19.41
N VAL A 287 9.89 14.59 -19.33
CA VAL A 287 10.17 13.46 -20.23
C VAL A 287 9.27 13.54 -21.46
N ILE A 288 8.02 13.94 -21.26
CA ILE A 288 7.05 14.27 -22.31
C ILE A 288 6.97 15.79 -22.38
N THR A 289 6.88 16.33 -23.59
CA THR A 289 6.65 17.75 -23.84
C THR A 289 5.29 17.97 -24.47
N LYS A 290 4.77 19.20 -24.32
CA LYS A 290 3.49 19.62 -24.89
C LYS A 290 3.71 20.82 -25.79
N ALA A 291 3.29 20.71 -27.05
CA ALA A 291 3.31 21.79 -28.03
C ALA A 291 1.86 22.12 -28.44
N GLY A 292 1.31 23.21 -27.89
CA GLY A 292 -0.11 23.53 -28.03
C GLY A 292 -0.98 22.43 -27.41
N SER A 293 -1.78 21.74 -28.24
CA SER A 293 -2.61 20.60 -27.81
C SER A 293 -1.96 19.23 -28.02
N TRP A 294 -0.75 19.16 -28.58
CA TRP A 294 -0.06 17.91 -28.91
C TRP A 294 0.91 17.48 -27.82
N TYR A 295 0.92 16.17 -27.52
CA TYR A 295 1.91 15.53 -26.66
C TYR A 295 3.01 14.87 -27.49
N GLN A 296 4.25 14.98 -27.03
CA GLN A 296 5.43 14.49 -27.73
C GLN A 296 6.42 13.85 -26.77
N TYR A 297 6.98 12.71 -27.18
CA TYR A 297 8.10 12.05 -26.51
C TYR A 297 9.27 11.98 -27.49
N LYS A 298 10.38 12.67 -27.17
CA LYS A 298 11.51 12.85 -28.10
C LYS A 298 11.02 13.40 -29.44
N GLU A 299 11.17 12.67 -30.54
CA GLU A 299 10.68 13.04 -31.88
C GLU A 299 9.30 12.43 -32.21
N THR A 300 8.77 11.56 -31.34
CA THR A 300 7.51 10.85 -31.58
C THR A 300 6.32 11.66 -31.07
N LYS A 301 5.39 12.01 -31.96
CA LYS A 301 4.11 12.60 -31.59
C LYS A 301 3.20 11.53 -31.00
N LEU A 302 2.84 11.69 -29.72
CA LEU A 302 1.96 10.75 -29.02
C LEU A 302 0.50 10.97 -29.40
N GLY A 303 0.09 12.20 -29.73
CA GLY A 303 -1.28 12.50 -30.14
C GLY A 303 -1.75 13.88 -29.70
N GLN A 304 -2.89 14.30 -30.24
CA GLN A 304 -3.56 15.54 -29.85
C GLN A 304 -4.49 15.28 -28.66
N GLY A 305 -4.34 16.06 -27.59
CA GLY A 305 -5.12 15.90 -26.37
C GLY A 305 -4.79 14.59 -25.63
N MET A 306 -5.36 14.46 -24.42
CA MET A 306 -5.07 13.30 -23.56
C MET A 306 -5.58 12.00 -24.18
N GLU A 307 -6.80 12.01 -24.72
CA GLU A 307 -7.38 10.82 -25.36
C GLU A 307 -6.60 10.37 -26.60
N GLY A 308 -6.14 11.30 -27.45
CA GLY A 308 -5.29 10.97 -28.59
C GLY A 308 -3.98 10.28 -28.15
N ALA A 309 -3.34 10.81 -27.10
CA ALA A 309 -2.14 10.21 -26.52
C ALA A 309 -2.41 8.81 -25.93
N LYS A 310 -3.53 8.62 -25.22
CA LYS A 310 -3.92 7.30 -24.69
C LYS A 310 -4.11 6.28 -25.82
N ILE A 311 -4.79 6.64 -26.91
CA ILE A 311 -5.04 5.75 -28.04
C ILE A 311 -3.72 5.28 -28.67
N PHE A 312 -2.79 6.19 -28.93
CA PHE A 312 -1.48 5.85 -29.47
C PHE A 312 -0.65 4.97 -28.53
N LEU A 313 -0.61 5.32 -27.24
CA LEU A 313 0.16 4.54 -26.26
C LEU A 313 -0.41 3.14 -26.06
N LYS A 314 -1.73 2.97 -26.19
CA LYS A 314 -2.39 1.66 -26.14
C LYS A 314 -1.96 0.76 -27.29
N SER A 315 -1.76 1.30 -28.49
CA SER A 315 -1.23 0.53 -29.64
C SER A 315 0.29 0.40 -29.65
N SER A 316 1.01 1.10 -28.76
CA SER A 316 2.48 1.16 -28.75
C SER A 316 3.12 0.77 -27.39
N PRO A 317 3.03 -0.50 -26.95
CA PRO A 317 3.58 -0.94 -25.65
C PRO A 317 5.09 -0.77 -25.47
N ASN A 318 5.85 -0.73 -26.57
CA ASN A 318 7.30 -0.48 -26.54
C ASN A 318 7.60 0.95 -26.06
N ILE A 319 6.88 1.94 -26.60
CA ILE A 319 7.01 3.35 -26.24
C ILE A 319 6.59 3.59 -24.78
N VAL A 320 5.52 2.92 -24.33
CA VAL A 320 5.09 2.96 -22.92
C VAL A 320 6.23 2.53 -21.98
N ARG A 321 6.92 1.43 -22.29
CA ARG A 321 8.06 0.94 -21.50
C ARG A 321 9.24 1.92 -21.52
N GLU A 322 9.52 2.51 -22.68
CA GLU A 322 10.60 3.49 -22.83
C GLU A 322 10.35 4.76 -22.02
N ILE A 323 9.13 5.32 -22.10
CA ILE A 323 8.71 6.49 -21.31
C ILE A 323 8.79 6.18 -19.82
N LYS A 324 8.25 5.03 -19.39
CA LYS A 324 8.30 4.60 -17.97
C LYS A 324 9.75 4.53 -17.46
N LYS A 325 10.65 3.94 -18.25
CA LYS A 325 12.08 3.85 -17.90
C LYS A 325 12.72 5.24 -17.80
N ALA A 326 12.47 6.11 -18.78
CA ALA A 326 13.02 7.47 -18.79
C ALA A 326 12.52 8.33 -17.62
N ILE A 327 11.28 8.12 -17.17
CA ILE A 327 10.75 8.78 -15.95
C ILE A 327 11.51 8.29 -14.71
N ILE A 328 11.68 6.98 -14.55
CA ILE A 328 12.36 6.39 -13.39
C ILE A 328 13.83 6.84 -13.32
N GLU A 329 14.53 6.91 -14.45
CA GLU A 329 15.95 7.33 -14.48
C GLU A 329 16.16 8.80 -14.09
N LYS A 330 15.11 9.64 -14.19
CA LYS A 330 15.18 11.07 -13.90
C LYS A 330 14.80 11.41 -12.46
N THR A 331 14.27 10.45 -11.71
CA THR A 331 13.68 10.64 -10.36
C THR A 331 14.51 9.95 -9.29
#